data_AF-A0A2A7MJY9-F1
#
_entry.id   AF-A0A2A7MJY9-F1
#
_cell.length_a   1.000
_cell.length_b   1.000
_cell.length_c   1.000
_cell.angle_alpha   90.00
_cell.angle_beta   90.00
_cell.angle_gamma   90.00
#
_symmetry.space_group_name_H-M   'P 1'
#
loop_
_entity.id
_entity.type
_entity.pdbx_description
1 polymer ?
#
loop_
_entity_poly.entity_id
_entity_poly.type
_entity_poly.pdbx_seq_one_letter_code
_entity_poly.pdbx_strand_id
1 'polypeptide(L)'
;MELTICHLYPDLLNVYGDVGNVLILKHRASLRGIDVNIVNSSLNDTLDKDNIDIIFFGGGQDYEQSIVSNDLNTIKKDDIKEYIEDGKVFLAICGGYQLLGKYYTAPNGEKINGLGILNIYTEGGDTRFIGNTEIYNESFDETYVGFENHSGRTYINDHTPLGKCIHGYGNNGQDGYEGCIYKNTFGSYFHGSFLSKNPEFADRLLLLALQNKYGTDVKLDLLDDELELKAKSVIKERLKTDK
;
A
#
# COMPACT_ATOMS: atom_id res chain seq x y z
N MET A 1 -13.37 -9.80 -18.35
CA MET A 1 -12.84 -10.24 -17.04
C MET A 1 -13.32 -9.24 -16.01
N GLU A 2 -13.44 -9.63 -14.74
CA GLU A 2 -13.86 -8.72 -13.69
C GLU A 2 -13.04 -8.91 -12.41
N LEU A 3 -12.86 -7.83 -11.66
CA LEU A 3 -12.21 -7.83 -10.36
C LEU A 3 -13.08 -7.11 -9.33
N THR A 4 -13.02 -7.59 -8.09
CA THR A 4 -13.57 -6.91 -6.93
C THR A 4 -12.44 -6.34 -6.09
N ILE A 5 -12.46 -5.02 -5.89
CA ILE A 5 -11.53 -4.31 -5.01
C ILE A 5 -12.28 -3.93 -3.73
N CYS A 6 -11.80 -4.40 -2.59
CA CYS A 6 -12.27 -3.96 -1.29
C CYS A 6 -11.44 -2.76 -0.82
N HIS A 7 -12.10 -1.63 -0.59
CA HIS A 7 -11.52 -0.48 0.09
C HIS A 7 -11.84 -0.59 1.58
N LEU A 8 -10.82 -0.86 2.40
CA LEU A 8 -10.96 -0.98 3.85
C LEU A 8 -11.00 0.42 4.50
N TYR A 9 -12.06 0.66 5.28
CA TYR A 9 -12.31 1.88 6.07
C TYR A 9 -12.19 3.21 5.29
N PRO A 10 -12.83 3.35 4.12
CA PRO A 10 -12.69 4.53 3.25
C PRO A 10 -13.24 5.83 3.84
N ASP A 11 -14.09 5.73 4.85
CA ASP A 11 -14.68 6.84 5.60
C ASP A 11 -13.78 7.35 6.72
N LEU A 12 -12.84 6.53 7.20
CA LEU A 12 -11.93 6.84 8.31
C LEU A 12 -10.48 7.03 7.85
N LEU A 13 -10.02 6.21 6.90
CA LEU A 13 -8.63 6.18 6.43
C LEU A 13 -8.53 6.76 5.01
N ASN A 14 -8.81 8.05 4.89
CA ASN A 14 -8.96 8.75 3.61
C ASN A 14 -8.07 10.00 3.47
N VAL A 15 -7.00 10.08 4.26
CA VAL A 15 -6.06 11.21 4.16
C VAL A 15 -5.16 11.06 2.92
N TYR A 16 -4.50 12.17 2.55
CA TYR A 16 -3.48 12.23 1.49
C TYR A 16 -3.92 11.80 0.08
N GLY A 17 -5.22 11.69 -0.17
CA GLY A 17 -5.77 11.36 -1.49
C GLY A 17 -5.53 9.91 -1.90
N ASP A 18 -5.35 9.01 -0.93
CA ASP A 18 -4.98 7.61 -1.17
C ASP A 18 -6.11 6.79 -1.81
N VAL A 19 -7.36 7.28 -1.76
CA VAL A 19 -8.49 6.77 -2.57
C VAL A 19 -8.18 6.73 -4.07
N GLY A 20 -7.30 7.61 -4.54
CA GLY A 20 -6.89 7.63 -5.94
C GLY A 20 -6.21 6.33 -6.36
N ASN A 21 -5.57 5.57 -5.47
CA ASN A 21 -5.02 4.25 -5.80
C ASN A 21 -6.12 3.29 -6.31
N VAL A 22 -7.27 3.25 -5.62
CA VAL A 22 -8.42 2.42 -6.02
C VAL A 22 -8.98 2.89 -7.36
N LEU A 23 -9.08 4.21 -7.55
CA LEU A 23 -9.57 4.79 -8.81
C LEU A 23 -8.63 4.52 -9.99
N ILE A 24 -7.32 4.53 -9.76
CA ILE A 24 -6.30 4.22 -10.78
C ILE A 24 -6.39 2.76 -11.19
N LEU A 25 -6.50 1.82 -10.24
CA LEU A 25 -6.69 0.41 -10.55
C LEU A 25 -7.94 0.20 -11.41
N LYS A 26 -9.07 0.80 -11.00
CA LYS A 26 -10.32 0.76 -11.78
C LYS A 26 -10.16 1.35 -13.18
N HIS A 27 -9.50 2.50 -13.31
CA HIS A 27 -9.29 3.16 -14.60
C HIS A 27 -8.41 2.33 -15.53
N ARG A 28 -7.26 1.85 -15.04
CA ARG A 28 -6.32 1.04 -15.84
C ARG A 28 -6.90 -0.31 -16.23
N ALA A 29 -7.75 -0.89 -15.39
CA ALA A 29 -8.53 -2.09 -15.72
C ALA A 29 -9.57 -1.79 -16.81
N SER A 30 -10.29 -0.66 -16.72
CA SER A 30 -11.34 -0.31 -17.70
C SER A 30 -10.77 -0.03 -19.08
N LEU A 31 -9.56 0.54 -19.18
CA LEU A 31 -8.84 0.71 -20.45
C LEU A 31 -8.56 -0.63 -21.17
N ARG A 32 -8.67 -1.75 -20.47
CA ARG A 32 -8.46 -3.12 -20.98
C ARG A 32 -9.76 -3.94 -21.02
N GLY A 33 -10.91 -3.29 -20.87
CA GLY A 33 -12.21 -3.97 -20.85
C GLY A 33 -12.39 -4.92 -19.66
N ILE A 34 -11.72 -4.64 -18.55
CA ILE A 34 -11.86 -5.39 -17.29
C ILE A 34 -12.77 -4.58 -16.37
N ASP A 35 -13.88 -5.19 -15.96
CA ASP A 35 -14.83 -4.56 -15.06
C ASP A 35 -14.31 -4.58 -13.62
N VAL A 36 -14.41 -3.45 -12.93
CA VAL A 36 -13.96 -3.34 -11.53
C VAL A 36 -15.11 -2.90 -10.63
N ASN A 37 -15.48 -3.82 -9.75
CA ASN A 37 -16.44 -3.62 -8.68
C ASN A 37 -15.68 -3.13 -7.45
N ILE A 38 -16.02 -1.93 -6.96
CA ILE A 38 -15.45 -1.40 -5.71
C ILE A 38 -16.46 -1.65 -4.62
N VAL A 39 -16.06 -2.40 -3.61
CA VAL A 39 -16.82 -2.60 -2.37
C VAL A 39 -16.09 -1.94 -1.22
N ASN A 40 -16.84 -1.41 -0.27
CA ASN A 40 -16.29 -0.79 0.93
C ASN A 40 -16.58 -1.71 2.12
N SER A 41 -15.64 -1.79 3.05
CA SER A 41 -15.85 -2.47 4.34
C SER A 41 -15.30 -1.57 5.43
N SER A 42 -16.18 -1.08 6.30
CA SER A 42 -15.85 -0.15 7.38
C SER A 42 -16.13 -0.79 8.76
N LEU A 43 -16.30 0.04 9.80
CA LEU A 43 -16.55 -0.41 11.16
C LEU A 43 -17.79 -1.31 11.23
N ASN A 44 -17.66 -2.39 11.99
CA ASN A 44 -18.67 -3.42 12.23
C ASN A 44 -19.06 -4.27 11.01
N ASP A 45 -18.53 -3.98 9.81
CA ASP A 45 -18.72 -4.84 8.65
C ASP A 45 -17.85 -6.10 8.74
N THR A 46 -18.35 -7.22 8.25
CA THR A 46 -17.52 -8.42 8.00
C THR A 46 -16.77 -8.28 6.68
N LEU A 47 -15.66 -9.03 6.53
CA LEU A 47 -14.91 -9.05 5.27
C LEU A 47 -15.32 -10.27 4.44
N ASP A 48 -15.92 -10.05 3.28
CA ASP A 48 -16.23 -11.13 2.32
C ASP A 48 -14.98 -11.53 1.52
N LYS A 49 -13.98 -12.09 2.22
CA LYS A 49 -12.64 -12.35 1.68
C LYS A 49 -12.62 -13.25 0.45
N ASP A 50 -13.63 -14.10 0.29
CA ASP A 50 -13.70 -15.09 -0.80
C ASP A 50 -14.08 -14.43 -2.12
N ASN A 51 -14.87 -13.35 -2.10
CA ASN A 51 -15.30 -12.60 -3.28
C ASN A 51 -14.47 -11.34 -3.58
N ILE A 52 -13.33 -11.17 -2.91
CA ILE A 52 -12.42 -10.04 -3.07
C ILE A 52 -11.15 -10.50 -3.78
N ASP A 53 -10.71 -9.71 -4.77
CA ASP A 53 -9.52 -9.97 -5.59
C ASP A 53 -8.34 -9.06 -5.21
N ILE A 54 -8.63 -7.83 -4.77
CA ILE A 54 -7.64 -6.89 -4.23
C ILE A 54 -8.20 -6.22 -2.97
N ILE A 55 -7.39 -6.13 -1.91
CA ILE A 55 -7.67 -5.25 -0.78
C ILE A 55 -6.77 -4.02 -0.84
N PHE A 56 -7.38 -2.84 -0.71
CA PHE A 56 -6.69 -1.58 -0.49
C PHE A 56 -6.95 -1.09 0.94
N PHE A 57 -5.89 -0.78 1.68
CA PHE A 57 -5.95 -0.32 3.06
C PHE A 57 -5.14 0.97 3.25
N GLY A 58 -5.85 2.10 3.26
CA GLY A 58 -5.25 3.44 3.30
C GLY A 58 -4.69 3.85 4.67
N GLY A 59 -4.19 5.08 4.74
CA GLY A 59 -3.79 5.74 6.00
C GLY A 59 -4.88 6.67 6.53
N GLY A 60 -4.90 6.87 7.85
CA GLY A 60 -5.75 7.83 8.55
C GLY A 60 -4.94 8.68 9.53
N GLN A 61 -5.59 9.57 10.28
CA GLN A 61 -4.94 10.20 11.43
C GLN A 61 -4.91 9.21 12.60
N ASP A 62 -4.11 9.51 13.63
CA ASP A 62 -3.88 8.58 14.74
C ASP A 62 -5.18 8.22 15.49
N TYR A 63 -6.11 9.18 15.62
CA TYR A 63 -7.41 8.95 16.25
C TYR A 63 -8.23 7.91 15.47
N GLU A 64 -8.45 8.11 14.17
CA GLU A 64 -9.18 7.16 13.32
C GLU A 64 -8.48 5.80 13.27
N GLN A 65 -7.15 5.77 13.20
CA GLN A 65 -6.39 4.51 13.23
C GLN A 65 -6.60 3.73 14.54
N SER A 66 -6.72 4.41 15.69
CA SER A 66 -7.00 3.75 16.97
C SER A 66 -8.38 3.09 17.00
N ILE A 67 -9.39 3.72 16.38
CA ILE A 67 -10.74 3.17 16.24
C ILE A 67 -10.72 1.94 15.32
N VAL A 68 -10.06 2.07 14.17
CA VAL A 68 -9.93 0.98 13.18
C VAL A 68 -9.17 -0.22 13.77
N SER A 69 -8.12 0.01 14.54
CA SER A 69 -7.33 -1.05 15.21
C SER A 69 -8.21 -2.00 16.04
N ASN A 70 -9.16 -1.47 16.80
CA ASN A 70 -10.05 -2.28 17.62
C ASN A 70 -11.00 -3.14 16.77
N ASP A 71 -11.60 -2.55 15.74
CA ASP A 71 -12.50 -3.25 14.81
C ASP A 71 -11.76 -4.35 14.04
N LEU A 72 -10.57 -4.03 13.54
CA LEU A 72 -9.67 -4.98 12.88
C LEU A 72 -9.42 -6.21 13.73
N ASN A 73 -9.01 -6.02 14.98
CA ASN A 73 -8.65 -7.13 15.86
C ASN A 73 -9.85 -7.96 16.31
N THR A 74 -11.05 -7.39 16.33
CA THR A 74 -12.26 -8.06 16.84
C THR A 74 -13.10 -8.70 15.73
N ILE A 75 -13.09 -8.16 14.51
CA ILE A 75 -13.99 -8.59 13.44
C ILE A 75 -13.25 -9.13 12.22
N LYS A 76 -12.18 -8.47 11.76
CA LYS A 76 -11.59 -8.75 10.42
C LYS A 76 -10.25 -9.48 10.45
N LYS A 77 -9.68 -9.71 11.64
CA LYS A 77 -8.31 -10.24 11.79
C LYS A 77 -8.08 -11.57 11.09
N ASP A 78 -8.93 -12.54 11.37
CA ASP A 78 -8.77 -13.90 10.84
C ASP A 78 -8.98 -13.93 9.33
N ASP A 79 -9.97 -13.19 8.82
CA ASP A 79 -10.24 -13.06 7.39
C ASP A 79 -9.08 -12.39 6.64
N ILE A 80 -8.53 -11.29 7.16
CA ILE A 80 -7.38 -10.61 6.55
C ILE A 80 -6.15 -11.52 6.60
N LYS A 81 -5.96 -12.26 7.68
CA LYS A 81 -4.85 -13.21 7.80
C LYS A 81 -4.96 -14.32 6.76
N GLU A 82 -6.10 -14.99 6.65
CA GLU A 82 -6.31 -16.01 5.61
C GLU A 82 -6.14 -15.41 4.20
N TYR A 83 -6.71 -14.23 3.94
CA TYR A 83 -6.59 -13.55 2.64
C TYR A 83 -5.11 -13.32 2.23
N ILE A 84 -4.30 -12.82 3.15
CA ILE A 84 -2.86 -12.59 2.93
C ILE A 84 -2.12 -13.93 2.77
N GLU A 85 -2.44 -14.92 3.59
CA GLU A 85 -1.79 -16.22 3.54
C GLU A 85 -2.11 -17.00 2.27
N ASP A 86 -3.30 -16.83 1.70
CA ASP A 86 -3.73 -17.36 0.40
C ASP A 86 -3.03 -16.67 -0.79
N GLY A 87 -2.18 -15.68 -0.55
CA GLY A 87 -1.43 -14.98 -1.59
C GLY A 87 -2.31 -14.08 -2.45
N LYS A 88 -3.45 -13.61 -1.94
CA LYS A 88 -4.26 -12.59 -2.60
C LYS A 88 -3.61 -11.22 -2.50
N VAL A 89 -4.02 -10.30 -3.37
CA VAL A 89 -3.33 -9.01 -3.56
C VAL A 89 -3.78 -8.01 -2.50
N PHE A 90 -2.84 -7.48 -1.74
CA PHE A 90 -3.11 -6.50 -0.67
C PHE A 90 -2.16 -5.31 -0.80
N LEU A 91 -2.71 -4.10 -0.88
CA LEU A 91 -1.92 -2.85 -0.85
C LEU A 91 -2.27 -2.05 0.41
N ALA A 92 -1.28 -1.84 1.27
CA ALA A 92 -1.41 -1.10 2.52
C ALA A 92 -0.55 0.17 2.49
N ILE A 93 -1.14 1.32 2.83
CA ILE A 93 -0.46 2.62 2.79
C ILE A 93 -0.42 3.25 4.19
N CYS A 94 0.75 3.72 4.60
CA CYS A 94 1.00 4.43 5.86
C CYS A 94 0.37 3.73 7.09
N GLY A 95 -0.71 4.28 7.66
CA GLY A 95 -1.39 3.71 8.84
C GLY A 95 -1.88 2.28 8.60
N GLY A 96 -2.46 2.01 7.43
CA GLY A 96 -2.89 0.65 7.06
C GLY A 96 -1.71 -0.32 7.05
N TYR A 97 -0.56 0.11 6.52
CA TYR A 97 0.68 -0.68 6.53
C TYR A 97 1.18 -0.94 7.96
N GLN A 98 1.22 0.08 8.81
CA GLN A 98 1.62 -0.04 10.21
C GLN A 98 0.70 -1.02 10.99
N LEU A 99 -0.61 -0.96 10.75
CA LEU A 99 -1.62 -1.80 11.39
C LEU A 99 -1.57 -3.27 10.96
N LEU A 100 -0.88 -3.63 9.88
CA LEU A 100 -0.61 -5.05 9.55
C LEU A 100 0.43 -5.68 10.49
N GLY A 101 1.26 -4.84 11.15
CA GLY A 101 2.31 -5.25 12.07
C GLY A 101 1.82 -5.59 13.47
N LYS A 102 2.77 -5.79 14.38
CA LYS A 102 2.50 -6.09 15.80
C LYS A 102 1.86 -4.90 16.51
N TYR A 103 2.40 -3.71 16.30
CA TYR A 103 1.92 -2.46 16.87
C TYR A 103 2.47 -1.25 16.11
N TYR A 104 1.85 -0.10 16.34
CA TYR A 104 2.45 1.21 16.10
C TYR A 104 2.40 2.07 17.38
N THR A 105 3.40 2.91 17.58
CA THR A 105 3.45 3.84 18.71
C THR A 105 2.87 5.19 18.28
N ALA A 106 1.75 5.59 18.88
CA ALA A 106 1.09 6.87 18.65
C ALA A 106 1.92 8.05 19.22
N PRO A 107 1.65 9.31 18.82
CA PRO A 107 2.42 10.47 19.30
C PRO A 107 2.41 10.69 20.82
N ASN A 108 1.40 10.17 21.52
CA ASN A 108 1.30 10.20 22.98
C ASN A 108 2.17 9.11 23.68
N GLY A 109 2.88 8.28 22.91
CA GLY A 109 3.69 7.16 23.40
C GLY A 109 2.91 5.85 23.62
N GLU A 110 1.60 5.84 23.37
CA GLU A 110 0.77 4.64 23.49
C GLU A 110 1.06 3.66 22.34
N LYS A 111 1.18 2.37 22.68
CA LYS A 111 1.30 1.30 21.68
C LYS A 111 -0.09 0.82 21.29
N ILE A 112 -0.47 1.07 20.05
CA ILE A 112 -1.72 0.60 19.47
C ILE A 112 -1.45 -0.72 18.77
N ASN A 113 -2.20 -1.74 19.16
CA ASN A 113 -2.04 -3.09 18.63
C ASN A 113 -2.42 -3.14 17.15
N GLY A 114 -1.51 -3.66 16.33
CA GLY A 114 -1.84 -4.04 14.96
C GLY A 114 -2.41 -5.45 14.90
N LEU A 115 -2.60 -5.97 13.70
CA LEU A 115 -3.09 -7.33 13.45
C LEU A 115 -2.05 -8.41 13.82
N GLY A 116 -0.76 -8.06 13.79
CA GLY A 116 0.34 -8.99 14.02
C GLY A 116 0.50 -10.03 12.92
N ILE A 117 0.00 -9.75 11.71
CA ILE A 117 0.09 -10.66 10.56
C ILE A 117 1.50 -10.58 9.97
N LEU A 118 2.00 -9.36 9.77
CA LEU A 118 3.39 -9.16 9.35
C LEU A 118 4.28 -9.06 10.60
N ASN A 119 5.47 -9.68 10.52
CA ASN A 119 6.52 -9.54 11.52
C ASN A 119 7.20 -8.16 11.41
N ILE A 120 6.43 -7.09 11.55
CA ILE A 120 6.89 -5.71 11.54
C ILE A 120 6.38 -5.00 12.80
N TYR A 121 7.01 -3.90 13.17
CA TYR A 121 6.50 -2.98 14.18
C TYR A 121 6.92 -1.56 13.84
N THR A 122 6.19 -0.58 14.36
CA THR A 122 6.46 0.84 14.10
C THR A 122 6.62 1.59 15.40
N GLU A 123 7.79 2.19 15.59
CA GLU A 123 8.02 3.10 16.73
C GLU A 123 7.74 4.55 16.33
N GLY A 124 7.47 5.39 17.33
CA GLY A 124 7.34 6.83 17.13
C GLY A 124 8.71 7.46 16.84
N GLY A 125 8.76 8.42 15.93
CA GLY A 125 9.95 9.20 15.65
C GLY A 125 9.76 10.68 15.96
N ASP A 126 10.80 11.31 16.49
CA ASP A 126 10.79 12.73 16.86
C ASP A 126 10.87 13.69 15.66
N THR A 127 11.15 13.14 14.48
CA THR A 127 11.24 13.90 13.23
C THR A 127 10.24 13.35 12.22
N ARG A 128 9.51 14.22 11.53
CA ARG A 128 8.64 13.80 10.45
C ARG A 128 9.45 13.72 9.16
N PHE A 129 9.42 12.55 8.51
CA PHE A 129 9.96 12.38 7.17
C PHE A 129 8.95 12.92 6.18
N ILE A 130 9.32 13.99 5.49
CA ILE A 130 8.47 14.72 4.56
C ILE A 130 9.28 15.02 3.32
N GLY A 131 8.83 14.55 2.16
CA GLY A 131 9.51 14.87 0.91
C GLY A 131 9.11 13.97 -0.24
N ASN A 132 9.54 14.37 -1.44
CA ASN A 132 9.55 13.45 -2.57
C ASN A 132 10.56 12.33 -2.27
N THR A 133 10.29 11.15 -2.80
CA THR A 133 11.14 9.96 -2.59
C THR A 133 11.18 9.12 -3.87
N GLU A 134 12.27 8.39 -4.01
CA GLU A 134 12.54 7.47 -5.12
C GLU A 134 13.16 6.20 -4.56
N ILE A 135 12.60 5.05 -4.92
CA ILE A 135 13.12 3.74 -4.56
C ILE A 135 13.34 2.89 -5.81
N TYR A 136 14.26 1.95 -5.70
CA TYR A 136 14.51 0.94 -6.72
C TYR A 136 14.22 -0.46 -6.16
N ASN A 137 13.35 -1.19 -6.83
CA ASN A 137 13.02 -2.58 -6.52
C ASN A 137 13.87 -3.51 -7.41
N GLU A 138 14.80 -4.22 -6.79
CA GLU A 138 15.72 -5.12 -7.50
C GLU A 138 15.01 -6.35 -8.08
N SER A 139 14.00 -6.88 -7.39
CA SER A 139 13.27 -8.09 -7.79
C SER A 139 12.44 -7.90 -9.06
N PHE A 140 11.96 -6.66 -9.28
CA PHE A 140 11.13 -6.32 -10.43
C PHE A 140 11.86 -5.49 -11.49
N ASP A 141 13.09 -5.04 -11.21
CA ASP A 141 13.84 -4.10 -12.07
C ASP A 141 13.03 -2.81 -12.32
N GLU A 142 12.41 -2.29 -11.26
CA GLU A 142 11.47 -1.17 -11.33
C GLU A 142 11.88 -0.02 -10.41
N THR A 143 11.68 1.22 -10.89
CA THR A 143 11.85 2.43 -10.08
C THR A 143 10.50 3.03 -9.74
N TYR A 144 10.27 3.26 -8.46
CA TYR A 144 9.06 3.91 -7.97
C TYR A 144 9.34 5.28 -7.37
N VAL A 145 8.40 6.20 -7.55
CA VAL A 145 8.46 7.53 -6.94
C VAL A 145 7.20 7.83 -6.14
N GLY A 146 7.33 8.67 -5.13
CA GLY A 146 6.21 9.06 -4.29
C GLY A 146 6.51 10.28 -3.44
N PHE A 147 5.66 10.48 -2.44
CA PHE A 147 5.85 11.47 -1.40
C PHE A 147 5.68 10.78 -0.04
N GLU A 148 6.70 10.86 0.81
CA GLU A 148 6.63 10.34 2.19
C GLU A 148 6.20 11.46 3.15
N ASN A 149 5.38 11.13 4.15
CA ASN A 149 4.90 12.08 5.15
C ASN A 149 4.55 11.41 6.49
N HIS A 150 5.55 10.85 7.17
CA HIS A 150 5.33 10.07 8.40
C HIS A 150 6.38 10.32 9.49
N SER A 151 5.95 10.22 10.74
CA SER A 151 6.85 10.19 11.91
C SER A 151 7.16 8.76 12.37
N GLY A 152 6.38 7.77 11.94
CA GLY A 152 6.62 6.36 12.27
C GLY A 152 7.98 5.87 11.76
N ARG A 153 8.60 4.97 12.51
CA ARG A 153 9.83 4.25 12.19
C ARG A 153 9.51 2.77 12.13
N THR A 154 9.28 2.26 10.93
CA THR A 154 8.93 0.85 10.75
C THR A 154 10.18 0.00 10.65
N TYR A 155 10.16 -1.14 11.33
CA TYR A 155 11.20 -2.16 11.27
C TYR A 155 10.56 -3.43 10.70
N ILE A 156 11.06 -3.87 9.55
CA ILE A 156 10.44 -4.96 8.79
C ILE A 156 11.00 -6.36 9.13
N ASN A 157 12.00 -6.42 10.02
CA ASN A 157 12.68 -7.65 10.44
C ASN A 157 13.14 -8.51 9.27
N ASP A 158 12.53 -9.68 9.08
CA ASP A 158 12.87 -10.71 8.09
C ASP A 158 12.11 -10.57 6.76
N HIS A 159 11.25 -9.55 6.63
CA HIS A 159 10.52 -9.29 5.38
C HIS A 159 11.39 -8.65 4.30
N THR A 160 10.96 -8.79 3.05
CA THR A 160 11.62 -8.14 1.91
C THR A 160 11.14 -6.69 1.81
N PRO A 161 12.03 -5.69 1.64
CA PRO A 161 11.58 -4.32 1.42
C PRO A 161 10.92 -4.15 0.03
N LEU A 162 10.05 -3.14 -0.12
CA LEU A 162 9.50 -2.78 -1.42
C LEU A 162 10.58 -2.22 -2.35
N GLY A 163 11.58 -1.54 -1.81
CA GLY A 163 12.75 -1.14 -2.58
C GLY A 163 13.82 -0.49 -1.74
N LYS A 164 15.00 -0.33 -2.34
CA LYS A 164 16.10 0.44 -1.80
C LYS A 164 15.87 1.91 -2.05
N CYS A 165 16.02 2.74 -1.03
CA CYS A 165 15.91 4.19 -1.17
C CYS A 165 17.07 4.72 -2.02
N ILE A 166 16.73 5.42 -3.10
CA ILE A 166 17.65 6.25 -3.88
C ILE A 166 17.62 7.69 -3.33
N HIS A 167 16.41 8.18 -3.03
CA HIS A 167 16.15 9.45 -2.35
C HIS A 167 15.03 9.27 -1.33
N GLY A 168 15.09 10.02 -0.23
CA GLY A 168 14.12 9.94 0.87
C GLY A 168 14.61 9.06 2.04
N TYR A 169 13.75 8.90 3.04
CA TYR A 169 14.08 8.25 4.31
C TYR A 169 13.59 6.81 4.37
N GLY A 170 12.47 6.49 3.71
CA GLY A 170 11.90 5.15 3.70
C GLY A 170 11.36 4.75 5.08
N ASN A 171 11.45 3.47 5.43
CA ASN A 171 10.78 2.92 6.61
C ASN A 171 11.17 3.61 7.92
N ASN A 172 12.46 3.93 8.10
CA ASN A 172 12.98 4.46 9.37
C ASN A 172 14.14 5.46 9.24
N GLY A 173 14.61 5.77 8.03
CA GLY A 173 15.70 6.72 7.80
C GLY A 173 17.09 6.20 8.17
N GLN A 174 17.24 4.92 8.50
CA GLN A 174 18.53 4.32 8.89
C GLN A 174 18.88 3.11 8.02
N ASP A 175 17.91 2.25 7.73
CA ASP A 175 18.15 1.00 7.00
C ASP A 175 18.37 1.20 5.49
N GLY A 176 17.94 2.35 4.95
CA GLY A 176 18.05 2.67 3.52
C GLY A 176 17.04 1.94 2.62
N TYR A 177 15.95 1.44 3.21
CA TYR A 177 14.90 0.72 2.51
C TYR A 177 13.51 1.27 2.83
N GLU A 178 12.60 1.10 1.88
CA GLU A 178 11.21 1.52 1.97
C GLU A 178 10.27 0.32 1.81
N GLY A 179 9.16 0.39 2.54
CA GLY A 179 8.03 -0.51 2.40
C GLY A 179 8.34 -1.95 2.80
N CYS A 180 7.44 -2.84 2.45
CA CYS A 180 7.50 -4.25 2.76
C CYS A 180 6.75 -5.06 1.70
N ILE A 181 7.30 -6.21 1.35
CA ILE A 181 6.67 -7.23 0.51
C ILE A 181 6.62 -8.51 1.33
N TYR A 182 5.41 -9.05 1.46
CA TYR A 182 5.17 -10.39 1.99
C TYR A 182 4.13 -11.08 1.09
N LYS A 183 4.57 -12.09 0.33
CA LYS A 183 3.75 -12.67 -0.74
C LYS A 183 3.25 -11.57 -1.70
N ASN A 184 1.94 -11.47 -1.91
CA ASN A 184 1.30 -10.43 -2.71
C ASN A 184 0.74 -9.28 -1.85
N THR A 185 1.26 -9.12 -0.62
CA THR A 185 0.99 -7.99 0.27
C THR A 185 2.12 -6.98 0.18
N PHE A 186 1.76 -5.75 -0.16
CA PHE A 186 2.66 -4.63 -0.37
C PHE A 186 2.32 -3.51 0.62
N GLY A 187 3.28 -3.17 1.49
CA GLY A 187 3.20 -2.04 2.41
C GLY A 187 4.11 -0.91 1.94
N SER A 188 3.63 0.34 2.01
CA SER A 188 4.42 1.51 1.62
C SER A 188 4.02 2.77 2.39
N TYR A 189 4.94 3.73 2.49
CA TYR A 189 4.69 5.09 2.99
C TYR A 189 4.42 6.12 1.88
N PHE A 190 4.34 5.70 0.61
CA PHE A 190 4.15 6.60 -0.51
C PHE A 190 2.70 7.11 -0.61
N HIS A 191 2.55 8.44 -0.64
CA HIS A 191 1.28 9.16 -0.74
C HIS A 191 1.15 9.96 -2.05
N GLY A 192 0.05 10.74 -2.16
CA GLY A 192 -0.29 11.52 -3.36
C GLY A 192 -0.84 10.62 -4.47
N SER A 193 -1.49 9.53 -4.04
CA SER A 193 -1.72 8.23 -4.70
C SER A 193 -0.44 7.61 -5.26
N PHE A 194 0.08 6.60 -4.56
CA PHE A 194 1.24 5.80 -4.97
C PHE A 194 1.14 5.33 -6.43
N LEU A 195 -0.01 4.81 -6.85
CA LEU A 195 -0.18 4.23 -8.19
C LEU A 195 -0.20 5.27 -9.33
N SER A 196 -0.35 6.56 -9.03
CA SER A 196 -0.55 7.61 -10.05
C SER A 196 0.68 7.87 -10.91
N LYS A 197 1.86 7.61 -10.34
CA LYS A 197 3.17 7.83 -10.99
C LYS A 197 3.92 6.52 -11.18
N ASN A 198 3.34 5.39 -10.80
CA ASN A 198 3.97 4.07 -10.85
C ASN A 198 3.02 3.10 -11.59
N PRO A 199 2.75 3.36 -12.88
CA PRO A 199 1.78 2.59 -13.67
C PRO A 199 2.14 1.11 -13.75
N GLU A 200 3.44 0.79 -13.82
CA GLU A 200 3.93 -0.58 -13.81
C GLU A 200 3.55 -1.34 -12.53
N PHE A 201 3.56 -0.66 -11.38
CA PHE A 201 3.14 -1.27 -10.12
C PHE A 201 1.63 -1.45 -10.05
N ALA A 202 0.85 -0.49 -10.58
CA ALA A 202 -0.60 -0.63 -10.67
C ALA A 202 -1.00 -1.84 -11.54
N ASP A 203 -0.33 -2.01 -12.68
CA ASP A 203 -0.56 -3.13 -13.58
C ASP A 203 -0.09 -4.45 -12.99
N ARG A 204 0.99 -4.45 -12.19
CA ARG A 204 1.44 -5.62 -11.44
C ARG A 204 0.36 -6.10 -10.47
N LEU A 205 -0.27 -5.21 -9.72
CA LEU A 205 -1.37 -5.56 -8.80
C LEU A 205 -2.57 -6.14 -9.56
N LEU A 206 -2.96 -5.52 -10.69
CA LEU A 206 -4.04 -6.03 -11.53
C LEU A 206 -3.72 -7.41 -12.12
N LEU A 207 -2.50 -7.59 -12.64
CA LEU A 207 -2.08 -8.86 -13.23
C LEU A 207 -2.07 -9.98 -12.20
N LEU A 208 -1.51 -9.74 -11.00
CA LEU A 208 -1.52 -10.72 -9.91
C LEU A 208 -2.95 -11.12 -9.53
N ALA A 209 -3.84 -10.14 -9.39
CA ALA A 209 -5.25 -10.40 -9.04
C ALA A 209 -5.97 -11.23 -10.13
N LEU A 210 -5.75 -10.89 -11.40
CA LEU A 210 -6.33 -11.65 -12.52
C LEU A 210 -5.75 -13.05 -12.63
N GLN A 211 -4.45 -13.23 -12.40
CA GLN A 211 -3.81 -14.54 -12.44
C GLN A 211 -4.31 -15.44 -11.30
N ASN A 212 -4.53 -14.87 -10.11
CA ASN A 212 -5.14 -15.58 -8.99
C ASN A 212 -6.57 -16.05 -9.32
N LYS A 213 -7.36 -15.24 -10.04
CA LYS A 213 -8.76 -15.52 -10.33
C LYS A 213 -9.00 -16.39 -11.58
N TYR A 214 -8.21 -16.17 -12.63
CA TYR A 214 -8.46 -16.73 -13.97
C TYR A 214 -7.32 -17.61 -14.48
N GLY A 215 -6.22 -17.74 -13.73
CA GLY A 215 -5.07 -18.60 -14.06
C GLY A 215 -3.84 -17.83 -14.53
N THR A 216 -2.67 -18.46 -14.39
CA THR A 216 -1.34 -17.84 -14.59
C THR A 216 -1.05 -17.40 -16.01
N ASP A 217 -1.79 -17.91 -17.00
CA ASP A 217 -1.59 -17.58 -18.42
C ASP A 217 -2.19 -16.22 -18.81
N VAL A 218 -2.94 -15.58 -17.92
CA VAL A 218 -3.48 -14.23 -18.16
C VAL A 218 -2.33 -13.24 -18.36
N LYS A 219 -2.53 -12.36 -19.33
CA LYS A 219 -1.64 -11.24 -19.67
C LYS A 219 -2.45 -9.96 -19.76
N LEU A 220 -1.81 -8.84 -19.46
CA LEU A 220 -2.36 -7.51 -19.70
C LEU A 220 -1.75 -6.93 -20.97
N ASP A 221 -2.60 -6.35 -21.81
CA ASP A 221 -2.13 -5.52 -22.91
C ASP A 221 -1.43 -4.26 -22.36
N LEU A 222 -0.40 -3.81 -23.07
CA LEU A 222 0.31 -2.58 -22.73
C LEU A 222 -0.62 -1.38 -22.92
N LEU A 223 -0.53 -0.43 -21.99
CA LEU A 223 -1.19 0.87 -22.12
C LEU A 223 -0.18 1.94 -22.53
N ASP A 224 -0.71 3.06 -23.01
CA ASP A 224 0.09 4.27 -23.18
C ASP A 224 0.25 4.97 -21.82
N ASP A 225 1.45 4.86 -21.26
CA ASP A 225 1.83 5.45 -19.96
C ASP A 225 2.61 6.77 -20.11
N GLU A 226 2.54 7.44 -21.28
CA GLU A 226 3.35 8.64 -21.55
C GLU A 226 3.17 9.72 -20.46
N LEU A 227 1.95 9.94 -19.96
CA LEU A 227 1.68 10.97 -18.96
C LEU A 227 2.18 10.59 -17.58
N GLU A 228 1.95 9.35 -17.16
CA GLU A 228 2.40 8.78 -15.89
C GLU A 228 3.94 8.79 -15.82
N LEU A 229 4.61 8.38 -16.92
CA LEU A 229 6.06 8.36 -17.00
C LEU A 229 6.66 9.77 -17.05
N LYS A 230 5.99 10.74 -17.69
CA LYS A 230 6.37 12.17 -17.59
C LYS A 230 6.24 12.68 -16.16
N ALA A 231 5.14 12.36 -15.47
CA ALA A 231 4.94 12.75 -14.08
C ALA A 231 6.00 12.13 -13.15
N LYS A 232 6.33 10.83 -13.35
CA LYS A 232 7.43 10.16 -12.65
C LYS A 232 8.77 10.87 -12.89
N SER A 233 9.07 11.19 -14.14
CA SER A 233 10.32 11.86 -14.51
C SER A 233 10.47 13.23 -13.85
N VAL A 234 9.39 14.03 -13.76
CA VAL A 234 9.41 15.32 -13.06
C VAL A 234 9.82 15.17 -11.59
N ILE A 235 9.36 14.12 -10.90
CA ILE A 235 9.76 13.86 -9.51
C ILE A 235 11.24 13.48 -9.43
N LYS A 236 11.70 12.57 -10.29
CA LYS A 236 13.11 12.17 -10.35
C LYS A 236 14.05 13.36 -10.60
N GLU A 237 13.69 14.26 -11.51
CA GLU A 237 14.50 15.44 -11.79
C GLU A 237 14.56 16.42 -10.62
N ARG A 238 13.44 16.64 -9.91
CA ARG A 238 13.44 17.48 -8.69
C ARG A 238 14.36 16.91 -7.61
N LEU A 239 14.33 15.60 -7.42
CA LEU A 239 15.17 14.91 -6.43
C LEU A 239 16.68 15.02 -6.73
N LYS A 240 17.07 15.13 -8.00
CA LYS A 240 18.47 15.35 -8.38
C LYS A 240 18.97 16.75 -8.03
N THR A 241 18.07 17.74 -8.03
CA THR A 241 18.42 19.16 -7.80
C THR A 241 18.39 19.58 -6.34
N ASP A 242 17.72 18.83 -5.46
CA ASP A 242 17.56 19.14 -4.03
C ASP A 242 18.77 18.69 -3.17
N LYS A 243 20.00 18.75 -3.71
CA LYS A 243 21.25 18.42 -2.99
C LYS A 243 21.91 19.60 -2.31
#